data_AF-A0A350LU34-F1
#
_entry.id   AF-A0A350LU34-F1
#
_cell.length_a   1.000
_cell.length_b   1.000
_cell.length_c   1.000
_cell.angle_alpha   90.00
_cell.angle_beta   90.00
_cell.angle_gamma   90.00
#
_symmetry.space_group_name_H-M   'P 1'
#
loop_
_entity.id
_entity.type
_entity.pdbx_description
1 polymer ?
#
loop_
_entity_poly.entity_id
_entity_poly.type
_entity_poly.pdbx_seq_one_letter_code
_entity_poly.pdbx_strand_id
1 'polypeptide(L)' 'VTGPDVVRTVTNEQVTAEELGGALTHTRKSSVADGAFDSDVEALAEVRRLVDFLPLNNREKPPVRPFFDQPGRVEA' A
#
# COMPACT_ATOMS: atom_id res chain seq x y z
N VAL A 1 -9.33 -11.38 -10.00
CA VAL A 1 -10.74 -11.87 -10.02
C VAL A 1 -10.91 -13.06 -10.97
N THR A 2 -10.21 -13.06 -12.11
CA THR A 2 -10.06 -14.22 -13.01
C THR A 2 -8.61 -14.70 -12.97
N GLY A 3 -8.38 -16.01 -13.00
CA GLY A 3 -7.04 -16.60 -12.95
C GLY A 3 -6.32 -16.56 -14.32
N PRO A 4 -4.98 -16.66 -14.33
CA PRO A 4 -4.18 -16.57 -15.55
C PRO A 4 -4.49 -17.68 -16.56
N ASP A 5 -4.88 -18.87 -16.10
CA ASP A 5 -5.31 -19.97 -16.99
C ASP A 5 -6.57 -19.62 -17.78
N VAL A 6 -7.53 -18.92 -17.16
CA VAL A 6 -8.76 -18.50 -17.83
C VAL A 6 -8.47 -17.38 -18.84
N VAL A 7 -7.58 -16.45 -18.48
CA VAL A 7 -7.12 -15.40 -19.41
C VAL A 7 -6.45 -16.03 -20.63
N ARG A 8 -5.53 -16.97 -20.42
CA ARG A 8 -4.84 -17.67 -21.52
C ARG A 8 -5.80 -18.38 -22.47
N THR A 9 -6.82 -19.06 -21.97
CA THR A 9 -7.77 -19.80 -22.81
C THR A 9 -8.71 -18.88 -23.60
N VAL A 10 -9.02 -17.68 -23.08
CA VAL A 10 -10.02 -16.79 -23.68
C VAL A 10 -9.38 -15.70 -24.55
N THR A 11 -8.25 -15.13 -24.12
CA THR A 11 -7.58 -14.03 -24.83
C THR A 11 -6.33 -14.47 -25.60
N ASN A 12 -5.94 -15.75 -25.50
CA ASN A 12 -4.67 -16.27 -26.03
C ASN A 12 -3.41 -15.54 -25.52
N GLU A 13 -3.53 -14.68 -24.50
CA GLU A 13 -2.39 -14.00 -23.89
C GLU A 13 -1.76 -14.89 -22.81
N GLN A 14 -0.45 -15.10 -22.91
CA GLN A 14 0.31 -15.71 -21.82
C GLN A 14 0.69 -14.61 -20.83
N VAL A 15 -0.08 -14.51 -19.75
CA VAL A 15 0.23 -13.66 -18.60
C VAL A 15 0.55 -14.53 -17.39
N THR A 16 1.59 -14.16 -16.67
CA THR A 16 1.94 -14.83 -15.41
C THR A 16 1.01 -14.35 -14.28
N ALA A 17 0.94 -15.13 -13.19
CA ALA A 17 0.17 -14.73 -12.01
C ALA A 17 0.67 -13.40 -11.40
N GLU A 18 1.99 -13.18 -11.42
CA GLU A 18 2.63 -11.97 -10.89
C GLU A 18 2.30 -10.73 -11.73
N GLU A 19 2.30 -10.86 -13.06
CA GLU A 19 1.90 -9.76 -13.95
C GLU A 19 0.40 -9.45 -13.85
N LEU A 20 -0.42 -10.45 -13.54
CA LEU A 20 -1.87 -10.30 -13.46
C LEU A 20 -2.33 -9.68 -12.13
N GLY A 21 -1.68 -10.05 -11.02
CA GLY A 21 -2.13 -9.65 -9.68
C GLY A 21 -1.06 -9.64 -8.60
N GLY A 22 0.22 -9.61 -8.99
CA GLY A 22 1.33 -9.47 -8.06
C GLY A 22 1.35 -8.14 -7.33
N ALA A 23 2.12 -8.07 -6.24
CA ALA A 23 2.20 -6.89 -5.38
C ALA A 23 2.71 -5.66 -6.13
N LEU A 24 3.68 -5.83 -7.04
CA LEU A 24 4.21 -4.74 -7.86
C LEU A 24 3.19 -4.20 -8.86
N THR A 25 2.39 -5.08 -9.46
CA THR A 25 1.32 -4.70 -10.39
C THR A 25 0.29 -3.83 -9.68
N HIS A 26 -0.09 -4.22 -8.46
CA HIS A 26 -1.10 -3.51 -7.69
C HIS A 26 -0.62 -2.22 -7.04
N THR A 27 0.68 -2.07 -6.80
CA THR A 27 1.25 -0.84 -6.23
C THR A 27 1.71 0.18 -7.28
N ARG A 28 2.15 -0.26 -8.47
CA ARG A 28 2.65 0.67 -9.50
C ARG A 28 1.65 1.02 -10.59
N LYS A 29 0.90 0.04 -11.09
CA LYS A 29 0.09 0.21 -12.31
C LYS A 29 -1.37 0.42 -11.99
N SER A 30 -1.96 -0.44 -11.15
CA SER A 30 -3.38 -0.34 -10.83
C SER A 30 -3.68 0.56 -9.63
N SER A 31 -2.68 0.88 -8.81
CA SER A 31 -2.84 1.68 -7.57
C SER A 31 -3.93 1.13 -6.64
N VAL A 32 -4.13 -0.19 -6.66
CA VAL A 32 -5.13 -0.87 -5.82
C VAL A 32 -4.57 -1.11 -4.42
N ALA A 33 -3.25 -1.28 -4.32
CA ALA A 33 -2.52 -1.37 -3.05
C ALA A 33 -1.64 -0.12 -2.89
N ASP A 34 -1.63 0.45 -1.70
CA ASP A 34 -0.82 1.64 -1.38
C ASP A 34 0.67 1.28 -1.12
N GLY A 35 0.95 0.04 -0.73
CA GLY A 35 2.29 -0.43 -0.38
C GLY A 35 2.51 -1.90 -0.72
N ALA A 36 3.78 -2.23 -0.99
CA ALA A 36 4.27 -3.59 -1.16
C ALA A 36 5.51 -3.72 -0.27
N PHE A 37 5.57 -4.83 0.46
CA PHE A 37 6.61 -5.10 1.45
C PHE A 37 7.17 -6.50 1.20
N ASP A 38 8.45 -6.68 1.50
CA ASP A 38 9.13 -7.94 1.23
C ASP A 38 8.85 -9.01 2.30
N SER A 39 8.31 -8.59 3.46
CA SER A 39 7.94 -9.49 4.55
C SER A 39 6.65 -9.08 5.27
N ASP A 40 5.97 -10.07 5.85
CA ASP A 40 4.78 -9.85 6.67
C ASP A 40 5.07 -9.00 7.91
N VAL A 41 6.29 -9.11 8.47
CA VAL A 41 6.71 -8.35 9.65
C VAL A 41 6.80 -6.87 9.33
N GLU A 42 7.38 -6.51 8.19
CA GLU A 42 7.43 -5.13 7.70
C GLU A 42 6.04 -4.60 7.38
N ALA A 43 5.22 -5.40 6.70
CA ALA A 43 3.85 -5.02 6.38
C ALA A 43 3.04 -4.69 7.65
N LEU A 44 3.13 -5.54 8.69
CA LEU A 44 2.45 -5.30 9.96
C LEU A 44 2.99 -4.06 10.70
N ALA A 45 4.30 -3.82 10.63
CA ALA A 45 4.92 -2.63 11.22
C ALA A 45 4.43 -1.34 10.54
N GLU A 46 4.35 -1.32 9.21
CA GLU A 46 3.85 -0.17 8.46
C GLU A 46 2.35 0.04 8.62
N VAL A 47 1.56 -1.03 8.70
CA VAL A 47 0.13 -0.94 9.04
C VAL A 47 -0.07 -0.33 10.42
N ARG A 48 0.73 -0.75 11.42
CA ARG A 48 0.70 -0.14 12.74
C ARG A 48 1.06 1.34 12.68
N ARG A 49 2.10 1.68 11.92
CA ARG A 49 2.51 3.08 11.72
C ARG A 49 1.39 3.91 11.10
N LEU A 50 0.65 3.38 10.13
CA LEU A 50 -0.52 4.02 9.52
C LEU A 50 -1.64 4.24 10.55
N VAL A 51 -1.97 3.21 11.32
CA VAL A 51 -3.03 3.28 12.35
C VAL A 51 -2.67 4.31 13.43
N ASP A 52 -1.40 4.49 13.77
CA ASP A 52 -0.94 5.52 14.72
C ASP A 52 -1.25 6.96 14.26
N PHE A 53 -1.56 7.19 12.98
CA PHE A 53 -2.00 8.49 12.48
C PHE A 53 -3.52 8.68 12.52
N LEU A 54 -4.29 7.62 12.75
CA LEU A 54 -5.75 7.64 12.74
C LEU A 54 -6.32 7.83 14.16
N PRO A 55 -7.46 8.51 14.30
CA PRO A 55 -8.20 8.51 15.55
C PRO A 55 -8.79 7.13 15.84
N LEU A 56 -9.06 6.83 17.11
CA LEU A 56 -9.66 5.55 17.52
C LEU A 56 -11.06 5.33 16.92
N ASN A 57 -11.75 6.41 16.58
CA ASN A 57 -13.04 6.39 15.90
C ASN A 57 -13.25 7.68 15.09
N ASN A 58 -14.28 7.69 14.24
CA ASN A 58 -14.59 8.80 13.34
C ASN A 58 -15.11 10.08 14.01
N ARG A 59 -15.29 10.10 15.34
CA ARG A 59 -15.76 11.27 16.10
C ARG A 59 -14.64 12.00 16.83
N GLU A 60 -13.45 11.42 16.85
CA GLU A 60 -12.28 11.98 17.52
C GLU A 60 -11.31 12.64 16.53
N LYS A 61 -10.54 13.60 17.02
CA LYS A 61 -9.47 14.22 16.24
C LYS A 61 -8.27 13.27 16.15
N PRO A 62 -7.48 13.34 15.07
CA PRO A 62 -6.27 12.55 14.95
C PRO A 62 -5.29 12.85 16.10
N PRO A 63 -4.49 11.86 16.51
CA PRO A 63 -3.53 12.02 17.61
C PRO A 63 -2.46 13.07 17.26
N VAL A 64 -2.14 13.93 18.23
CA VAL A 64 -1.02 14.88 18.11
C VAL A 64 0.27 14.11 18.35
N ARG A 65 1.18 14.11 17.36
CA ARG A 65 2.50 13.49 17.49
C ARG A 65 3.57 14.56 17.72
N PRO A 66 4.61 14.27 18.51
CA PRO A 66 5.74 15.16 18.64
C PRO A 66 6.38 15.34 17.26
N PHE A 67 6.56 16.59 16.86
CA PHE A 67 7.17 16.98 15.61
C PHE A 67 8.41 17.80 15.94
N PHE A 68 9.56 17.38 15.42
CA PHE A 68 10.87 17.94 15.77
C PHE A 68 11.39 18.96 14.76
N ASP A 69 10.65 19.17 13.66
CA ASP A 69 10.99 20.17 12.65
C ASP A 69 10.20 21.47 12.91
N GLN A 70 10.85 22.61 12.74
CA GLN A 70 10.17 23.89 12.95
C GLN A 70 9.37 24.24 11.69
N PRO A 71 8.09 24.64 11.79
CA PRO A 71 7.29 25.02 10.62
C PRO A 71 7.89 26.15 9.77
N GLY A 72 8.77 26.96 10.37
CA GLY A 72 9.49 28.06 9.70
C GLY A 72 10.94 27.75 9.36
N ARG A 73 11.37 26.48 9.34
CA ARG A 73 12.76 26.14 8.96
C ARG A 73 13.02 26.58 7.51
N VAL A 74 13.98 27.48 7.34
CA VAL A 74 14.55 27.81 6.02
C VAL A 74 15.70 26.84 5.78
N GLU A 75 15.63 26.05 4.72
CA GLU A 75 16.76 25.22 4.28
C GLU A 75 17.86 26.15 3.74
N ALA A 76 19.09 25.96 4.21
CA ALA A 76 20.23 26.79 3.85
C ALA A 76 20.75 26.48 2.44
#